data_AF-A0A2V9HST0-F1
#
_entry.id   AF-A0A2V9HST0-F1
#
_cell.length_a   1.000
_cell.length_b   1.000
_cell.length_c   1.000
_cell.angle_alpha   90.00
_cell.angle_beta   90.00
_cell.angle_gamma   90.00
#
_symmetry.space_group_name_H-M   'P 1'
#
loop_
_entity.id
_entity.type
_entity.pdbx_description
1 polymer ?
#
loop_
_entity_poly.entity_id
_entity_poly.type
_entity_poly.pdbx_seq_one_letter_code
_entity_poly.pdbx_strand_id
1 'polypeptide(L)'
;MKKSYLFVGLLLGAMLSAVALSTPNVTGKWSGTLQMDGENDAKPAYSILNQDGNKLSGSVGPNESEQDSFEGGKVDGDKLTFDVPQGPNAEGSIHIEMQVKGDQ
;
A
#
# COMPACT_ATOMS: atom_id res chain seq x y z
N MET A 1 15.56 67.08 11.24
CA MET A 1 14.28 66.67 10.58
C MET A 1 14.23 65.15 10.56
N LYS A 2 13.04 64.60 10.76
CA LYS A 2 12.76 63.20 11.13
C LYS A 2 12.73 62.29 9.90
N LYS A 3 13.16 61.03 10.04
CA LYS A 3 12.44 59.82 9.58
C LYS A 3 13.14 58.56 10.11
N SER A 4 12.50 57.95 11.10
CA SER A 4 12.80 56.63 11.65
C SER A 4 11.95 55.62 10.90
N TYR A 5 12.52 54.53 10.35
CA TYR A 5 11.78 53.28 10.10
C TYR A 5 12.72 52.08 10.21
N LEU A 6 12.41 51.27 11.23
CA LEU A 6 12.80 49.88 11.43
C LEU A 6 12.64 49.08 10.13
N PHE A 7 13.66 48.33 9.72
CA PHE A 7 13.48 47.15 8.88
C PHE A 7 14.27 46.00 9.46
N VAL A 8 13.61 45.36 10.42
CA VAL A 8 13.83 43.96 10.82
C VAL A 8 13.74 43.14 9.55
N GLY A 9 14.89 42.88 8.93
CA GLY A 9 15.03 42.06 7.73
C GLY A 9 14.84 40.59 8.09
N LEU A 10 13.57 40.23 8.28
CA LEU A 10 12.94 38.94 8.08
C LEU A 10 13.91 37.76 7.84
N LEU A 11 14.30 37.10 8.94
CA LEU A 11 14.70 35.69 8.96
C LEU A 11 13.54 34.85 8.39
N LEU A 12 13.43 34.78 7.07
CA LEU A 12 12.61 33.81 6.36
C LEU A 12 13.29 32.45 6.50
N GLY A 13 13.05 31.81 7.65
CA GLY A 13 13.39 30.42 7.87
C GLY A 13 12.71 29.58 6.79
N ALA A 14 13.51 29.05 5.86
CA ALA A 14 13.08 27.98 4.98
C ALA A 14 12.76 26.77 5.86
N MET A 15 11.48 26.61 6.23
CA MET A 15 10.97 25.34 6.72
C MET A 15 11.08 24.35 5.56
N LEU A 16 12.19 23.61 5.50
CA LEU A 16 12.22 22.35 4.78
C LEU A 16 11.25 21.42 5.53
N SER A 17 9.99 21.40 5.10
CA SER A 17 9.08 20.32 5.42
C SER A 17 9.64 19.06 4.76
N ALA A 18 10.46 18.32 5.50
CA ALA A 18 10.77 16.94 5.15
C ALA A 18 9.45 16.19 5.19
N VAL A 19 8.83 16.02 4.03
CA VAL A 19 7.72 15.08 3.89
C VAL A 19 8.34 13.73 4.16
N ALA A 20 8.17 13.22 5.39
CA ALA A 20 8.53 11.86 5.70
C ALA A 20 7.69 11.01 4.74
N LEU A 21 8.33 10.41 3.74
CA LEU A 21 7.74 9.36 2.92
C LEU A 21 7.53 8.18 3.87
N SER A 22 6.46 8.22 4.66
CA SER A 22 6.01 7.07 5.41
C SER A 22 5.61 6.03 4.38
N THR A 23 6.29 4.89 4.38
CA THR A 23 5.76 3.69 3.70
C THR A 23 4.33 3.50 4.19
N PRO A 24 3.33 3.49 3.29
CA PRO A 24 1.94 3.33 3.69
C PRO A 24 1.80 2.07 4.53
N ASN A 25 1.11 2.18 5.66
CA ASN A 25 0.78 1.00 6.45
C ASN A 25 -0.41 0.33 5.78
N VAL A 26 -0.19 -0.87 5.22
CA VAL A 26 -1.23 -1.62 4.51
C VAL A 26 -1.93 -2.65 5.39
N THR A 27 -1.56 -2.75 6.67
CA THR A 27 -2.15 -3.71 7.61
C THR A 27 -3.64 -3.47 7.76
N GLY A 28 -4.45 -4.53 7.61
CA GLY A 28 -5.88 -4.45 7.77
C GLY A 28 -6.66 -5.40 6.89
N LYS A 29 -7.98 -5.25 6.93
CA LYS A 29 -8.93 -5.95 6.06
C LYS A 29 -9.29 -5.03 4.89
N TRP A 30 -9.15 -5.56 3.68
CA TRP A 30 -9.44 -4.88 2.44
C TRP A 30 -10.53 -5.64 1.69
N SER A 31 -11.48 -4.91 1.12
CA SER A 31 -12.48 -5.45 0.21
C SER A 31 -12.55 -4.61 -1.05
N GLY A 32 -12.85 -5.25 -2.17
CA GLY A 32 -12.93 -4.58 -3.46
C GLY A 32 -13.35 -5.53 -4.57
N THR A 33 -13.00 -5.15 -5.79
CA THR A 33 -13.33 -5.89 -6.99
C THR A 33 -12.13 -5.99 -7.90
N LEU A 34 -11.88 -7.18 -8.45
CA LEU A 34 -10.90 -7.44 -9.49
C LEU A 34 -11.60 -7.35 -10.85
N GLN A 35 -11.17 -6.38 -11.66
CA GLN A 35 -11.55 -6.30 -13.07
C GLN A 35 -10.40 -6.89 -13.89
N MET A 36 -10.64 -8.02 -14.54
CA MET A 36 -9.67 -8.60 -15.47
C MET A 36 -9.86 -8.00 -16.85
N ASP A 37 -8.76 -7.69 -17.53
CA ASP A 37 -8.79 -7.19 -18.90
C ASP A 37 -9.44 -8.24 -19.82
N GLY A 38 -10.46 -7.81 -20.58
CA GLY A 38 -11.20 -8.70 -21.48
C GLY A 38 -12.37 -9.44 -20.84
N GLU A 39 -12.54 -9.36 -19.51
CA GLU A 39 -13.78 -9.77 -18.84
C GLU A 39 -14.69 -8.54 -18.65
N ASN A 40 -16.01 -8.73 -18.80
CA ASN A 40 -16.98 -7.65 -18.54
C ASN A 40 -17.42 -7.57 -17.07
N ASP A 41 -17.22 -8.65 -16.32
CA ASP A 41 -17.72 -8.77 -14.96
C ASP A 41 -16.57 -8.67 -13.95
N ALA A 42 -16.63 -7.68 -13.07
CA ALA A 42 -15.71 -7.58 -11.96
C ALA A 42 -16.01 -8.67 -10.91
N LYS A 43 -14.98 -9.32 -10.39
CA LYS A 43 -15.10 -10.36 -9.35
C LYS A 43 -14.81 -9.77 -7.96
N PRO A 44 -15.48 -10.20 -6.89
CA PRO A 44 -15.17 -9.72 -5.55
C PRO A 44 -13.76 -10.15 -5.14
N ALA A 45 -13.10 -9.31 -4.35
CA ALA A 45 -11.83 -9.62 -3.71
C ALA A 45 -11.81 -9.14 -2.26
N TYR A 46 -11.14 -9.94 -1.45
CA TYR A 46 -10.97 -9.72 -0.02
C TYR A 46 -9.54 -10.07 0.36
N SER A 47 -8.91 -9.22 1.17
CA SER A 47 -7.54 -9.42 1.64
C SER A 47 -7.40 -9.08 3.11
N ILE A 48 -6.64 -9.90 3.83
CA ILE A 48 -6.23 -9.63 5.21
C ILE A 48 -4.72 -9.50 5.18
N LEU A 49 -4.22 -8.27 5.35
CA LEU A 49 -2.81 -7.95 5.22
C LEU A 49 -2.20 -7.65 6.58
N ASN A 50 -0.97 -8.12 6.79
CA ASN A 50 -0.15 -7.81 7.94
C ASN A 50 1.24 -7.38 7.48
N GLN A 51 1.63 -6.16 7.86
CA GLN A 51 2.93 -5.58 7.51
C GLN A 51 3.83 -5.49 8.74
N ASP A 52 5.02 -6.06 8.65
CA ASP A 52 6.10 -5.91 9.63
C ASP A 52 7.32 -5.27 8.92
N GLY A 53 7.44 -3.95 9.05
CA GLY A 53 8.41 -3.16 8.31
C GLY A 53 8.19 -3.28 6.80
N ASN A 54 9.13 -3.94 6.11
CA ASN A 54 9.07 -4.21 4.66
C ASN A 54 8.58 -5.62 4.31
N LYS A 55 8.25 -6.44 5.32
CA LYS A 55 7.70 -7.78 5.12
C LYS A 55 6.18 -7.71 5.10
N LEU A 56 5.59 -8.48 4.19
CA LEU A 56 4.14 -8.63 4.06
C LEU A 56 3.77 -10.10 4.21
N SER A 57 2.78 -10.37 5.05
CA SER A 57 2.08 -11.65 5.11
C SER A 57 0.59 -11.40 5.09
N GLY A 58 -0.19 -12.45 4.87
CA GLY A 58 -1.64 -12.30 4.88
C GLY A 58 -2.37 -13.43 4.20
N SER A 59 -3.59 -13.12 3.79
CA SER A 59 -4.42 -13.98 2.97
C SER A 59 -5.21 -13.18 1.95
N VAL A 60 -5.50 -13.81 0.82
CA VAL A 60 -6.32 -13.23 -0.25
C VAL A 60 -7.35 -14.25 -0.74
N GLY A 61 -8.47 -13.77 -1.27
CA GLY A 61 -9.50 -14.62 -1.85
C GLY A 61 -10.77 -13.84 -2.21
N PRO A 62 -11.84 -14.50 -2.67
CA PRO A 62 -13.07 -13.83 -3.08
C PRO A 62 -13.89 -13.28 -1.91
N ASN A 63 -13.75 -13.83 -0.70
CA ASN A 63 -14.49 -13.43 0.50
C ASN A 63 -13.75 -13.87 1.79
N GLU A 64 -14.23 -13.48 2.98
CA GLU A 64 -13.55 -13.77 4.26
C GLU A 64 -13.48 -15.27 4.61
N SER A 65 -14.40 -16.09 4.10
CA SER A 65 -14.43 -17.55 4.35
C SER A 65 -13.58 -18.38 3.38
N GLU A 66 -13.23 -17.82 2.23
CA GLU A 66 -12.43 -18.46 1.19
C GLU A 66 -11.14 -17.67 1.01
N GLN A 67 -10.06 -18.12 1.63
CA GLN A 67 -8.80 -17.40 1.75
C GLN A 67 -7.61 -18.34 1.53
N ASP A 68 -6.70 -17.93 0.66
CA ASP A 68 -5.39 -18.55 0.50
C ASP A 68 -4.34 -17.69 1.20
N SER A 69 -3.63 -18.30 2.16
CA SER A 69 -2.60 -17.64 2.93
C SER A 69 -1.29 -17.53 2.14
N PHE A 70 -0.57 -16.43 2.33
CA PHE A 70 0.77 -16.23 1.81
C PHE A 70 1.71 -15.66 2.88
N GLU A 71 3.00 -15.93 2.69
CA GLU A 71 4.09 -15.38 3.50
C GLU A 71 5.22 -14.89 2.58
N GLY A 72 6.19 -14.17 3.14
CA GLY A 72 7.39 -13.76 2.40
C GLY A 72 7.16 -12.65 1.37
N GLY A 73 6.01 -11.97 1.41
CA GLY A 73 5.76 -10.79 0.60
C GLY A 73 6.61 -9.58 1.01
N LYS A 74 6.63 -8.57 0.15
CA LYS A 74 7.42 -7.34 0.34
C LYS A 74 6.55 -6.09 0.14
N VAL A 75 6.79 -5.08 0.96
CA VAL A 75 6.31 -3.71 0.78
C VAL A 75 7.49 -2.82 0.36
N ASP A 76 7.33 -2.08 -0.73
CA ASP A 76 8.32 -1.14 -1.26
C ASP A 76 7.62 0.15 -1.70
N GLY A 77 7.56 1.13 -0.80
CA GLY A 77 6.72 2.32 -1.00
C GLY A 77 5.25 1.93 -1.13
N ASP A 78 4.65 2.26 -2.27
CA ASP A 78 3.27 1.94 -2.63
C ASP A 78 3.11 0.58 -3.33
N LYS A 79 4.21 -0.13 -3.58
CA LYS A 79 4.21 -1.43 -4.26
C LYS A 79 4.22 -2.59 -3.27
N LEU A 80 3.37 -3.57 -3.54
CA LEU A 80 3.24 -4.83 -2.81
C LEU A 80 3.58 -5.98 -3.76
N THR A 81 4.41 -6.92 -3.33
CA THR A 81 4.72 -8.14 -4.10
C THR A 81 4.65 -9.37 -3.22
N PHE A 82 3.96 -10.42 -3.66
CA PHE A 82 3.87 -11.69 -2.93
C PHE A 82 3.42 -12.82 -3.85
N ASP A 83 3.59 -14.06 -3.40
CA ASP A 83 3.22 -15.26 -4.13
C ASP A 83 2.07 -15.98 -3.41
N VAL A 84 1.00 -16.31 -4.14
CA VAL A 84 -0.16 -17.03 -3.60
C VAL A 84 -0.15 -18.46 -4.12
N PRO A 85 -0.17 -19.49 -3.26
CA PRO A 85 -0.20 -20.88 -3.71
C PRO A 85 -1.48 -21.20 -4.48
N GLN A 86 -1.39 -22.09 -5.48
CA GLN A 86 -2.54 -22.48 -6.31
C GLN A 86 -3.50 -23.51 -5.66
N GLY A 87 -3.50 -23.56 -4.33
CA GLY A 87 -4.23 -24.55 -3.55
C GLY A 87 -3.46 -25.87 -3.33
N PRO A 88 -4.02 -26.79 -2.53
CA PRO A 88 -3.28 -27.94 -1.98
C PRO A 88 -2.86 -29.00 -3.01
N ASN A 89 -3.44 -28.98 -4.21
CA ASN A 89 -3.21 -30.01 -5.25
C ASN A 89 -2.54 -29.45 -6.52
N ALA A 90 -2.15 -28.17 -6.52
CA ALA A 90 -1.52 -27.54 -7.67
C ALA A 90 -0.06 -27.22 -7.35
N GLU A 91 0.85 -27.60 -8.24
CA GLU A 91 2.25 -27.19 -8.15
C GLU A 91 2.41 -25.77 -8.68
N GLY A 92 2.91 -24.87 -7.83
CA GLY A 92 3.25 -23.50 -8.21
C GLY A 92 2.50 -22.42 -7.43
N SER A 93 2.84 -21.17 -7.72
CA SER A 93 2.24 -19.97 -7.14
C SER A 93 1.88 -18.97 -8.22
N ILE A 94 0.87 -18.14 -7.95
CA ILE A 94 0.63 -16.92 -8.71
C ILE A 94 1.48 -15.82 -8.08
N HIS A 95 2.33 -15.21 -8.89
CA HIS A 95 3.03 -13.99 -8.51
C HIS A 95 2.10 -12.79 -8.64
N ILE A 96 1.95 -12.04 -7.55
CA ILE A 96 1.09 -10.86 -7.45
C ILE A 96 1.96 -9.63 -7.27
N GLU A 97 1.70 -8.62 -8.12
CA GLU A 97 2.20 -7.26 -7.96
C GLU A 97 1.00 -6.32 -7.86
N MET A 98 0.93 -5.53 -6.78
CA MET A 98 -0.12 -4.53 -6.57
C MET A 98 0.49 -3.17 -6.27
N GLN A 99 -0.19 -2.11 -6.71
CA GLN A 99 0.14 -0.73 -6.36
C GLN A 99 -1.01 -0.15 -5.54
N VAL A 100 -0.69 0.39 -4.37
CA VAL A 100 -1.63 1.09 -3.50
C VAL A 100 -1.71 2.55 -3.93
N LYS A 101 -2.86 2.97 -4.46
CA LYS A 101 -3.14 4.38 -4.72
C LYS A 101 -4.23 4.85 -3.77
N GLY A 102 -3.91 5.78 -2.87
CA GLY A 102 -4.86 6.34 -1.92
C GLY A 102 -4.27 7.49 -1.11
N ASP A 103 -5.15 8.30 -0.52
CA ASP A 103 -4.82 9.54 0.19
C ASP A 103 -4.48 9.29 1.67
N GLN A 104 -3.55 8.37 1.99
CA GLN A 104 -3.21 8.08 3.40
C GLN A 104 -2.92 9.35 4.22
#